data_AF-A0A1C7N286-F1
#
_entry.id   AF-A0A1C7N286-F1
#
_cell.length_a   1.000
_cell.length_b   1.000
_cell.length_c   1.000
_cell.angle_alpha   90.00
_cell.angle_beta   90.00
_cell.angle_gamma   90.00
#
_symmetry.space_group_name_H-M   'P 1'
#
loop_
_entity.id
_entity.type
_entity.pdbx_description
1 polymer ?
#
loop_
_entity_poly.entity_id
_entity_poly.type
_entity_poly.pdbx_seq_one_letter_code
_entity_poly.pdbx_strand_id
1 'polypeptide(L)'
;MTIETEGFPNGYFYIISKMNGLAIDIDTTEPPKAGTKLITATKKESKPERDTQLWIHQNGFLTNKFSGLVMDIGRSKKFIDIFTGNLHLYVDVMKEEESANDQRFGYDHENGYIYTLFEPNQVLDIRKKEAEEGATIMLYEKKDVIEEGINQLWDLQLADPPKVIDSSDEEEDDGKRARFSAWFGSWFGWDNKNNDALQERDLEKAHEKVYEKKKSHLSYEIIAGAVAVQAVKMYLDQQEANGEEVHFKGAKEVIAGFAAKEMVKMFMERGTDDDDDDDDEEQKEKKQTLLQKMATSAAVNYFDKKYK
;
A
#
# COMPACT_ATOMS: atom_id res chain seq x y z
N MET A 1 -22.72 -10.25 0.15
CA MET A 1 -22.16 -11.54 0.59
C MET A 1 -20.80 -11.20 1.19
N THR A 2 -20.69 -11.17 2.52
CA THR A 2 -19.43 -10.89 3.22
C THR A 2 -18.55 -12.13 3.09
N ILE A 3 -17.58 -12.08 2.18
CA ILE A 3 -16.57 -13.13 2.10
C ILE A 3 -15.66 -12.93 3.31
N GLU A 4 -15.77 -13.83 4.28
CA GLU A 4 -14.89 -13.88 5.45
C GLU A 4 -13.44 -14.06 4.95
N THR A 5 -12.59 -13.08 5.24
CA THR A 5 -11.16 -13.07 4.88
C THR A 5 -10.30 -13.70 5.99
N GLU A 6 -10.84 -14.72 6.66
CA GLU A 6 -10.23 -15.36 7.83
C GLU A 6 -9.06 -16.26 7.42
N GLY A 7 -7.89 -15.66 7.21
CA GLY A 7 -6.67 -16.43 7.00
C GLY A 7 -5.41 -15.59 7.02
N PHE A 8 -5.47 -14.36 6.50
CA PHE A 8 -4.29 -13.49 6.51
C PHE A 8 -4.00 -12.94 7.92
N PRO A 9 -2.72 -12.87 8.32
CA PRO A 9 -2.33 -12.23 9.56
C PRO A 9 -2.70 -10.74 9.57
N ASN A 10 -2.99 -10.23 10.76
CA ASN A 10 -3.13 -8.80 10.95
C ASN A 10 -1.74 -8.16 11.10
N GLY A 11 -1.37 -7.29 10.16
CA GLY A 11 -0.08 -6.58 10.14
C GLY A 11 0.71 -6.88 8.87
N TYR A 12 1.96 -6.43 8.83
CA TYR A 12 2.86 -6.79 7.73
C TYR A 12 3.41 -8.19 7.91
N PHE A 13 3.42 -8.96 6.82
CA PHE A 13 3.95 -10.31 6.79
C PHE A 13 4.75 -10.56 5.51
N TYR A 14 5.66 -11.52 5.58
CA TYR A 14 6.27 -12.15 4.42
C TYR A 14 5.35 -13.25 3.91
N ILE A 15 5.33 -13.44 2.59
CA ILE A 15 4.71 -14.60 1.94
C ILE A 15 5.86 -15.51 1.49
N ILE A 16 6.05 -16.63 2.20
CA ILE A 16 7.20 -17.53 2.03
C ILE A 16 6.74 -18.82 1.35
N SER A 17 7.42 -19.22 0.28
CA SER A 17 7.16 -20.47 -0.41
C SER A 17 7.51 -21.68 0.45
N LYS A 18 6.56 -22.62 0.65
CA LYS A 18 6.83 -23.89 1.32
C LYS A 18 7.76 -24.81 0.52
N MET A 19 7.89 -24.58 -0.79
CA MET A 19 8.73 -25.39 -1.67
C MET A 19 10.23 -25.13 -1.47
N ASN A 20 10.63 -23.87 -1.33
CA ASN A 20 12.05 -23.46 -1.35
C ASN A 20 12.43 -22.39 -0.32
N GLY A 21 11.49 -21.94 0.51
CA GLY A 21 11.73 -20.93 1.55
C GLY A 21 11.97 -19.50 1.02
N LEU A 22 11.77 -19.25 -0.28
CA LEU A 22 11.91 -17.92 -0.86
C LEU A 22 10.66 -17.08 -0.62
N ALA A 23 10.85 -15.78 -0.43
CA ALA A 23 9.77 -14.80 -0.25
C ALA A 23 9.23 -14.30 -1.59
N ILE A 24 7.96 -13.90 -1.62
CA ILE A 24 7.43 -13.06 -2.71
C ILE A 24 7.99 -11.65 -2.57
N ASP A 25 8.67 -11.20 -3.63
CA ASP A 25 9.36 -9.91 -3.72
C ASP A 25 8.90 -9.15 -4.97
N ILE A 26 9.05 -7.83 -4.92
CA ILE A 26 8.95 -6.98 -6.10
C ILE A 26 10.27 -7.04 -6.86
N ASP A 27 10.22 -7.18 -8.18
CA ASP A 27 11.40 -7.04 -9.03
C ASP A 27 11.91 -5.58 -8.99
N THR A 28 12.96 -5.36 -8.18
CA THR A 28 13.60 -4.05 -8.00
C THR A 28 14.78 -3.82 -8.93
N THR A 29 14.90 -4.56 -10.04
CA THR A 29 15.93 -4.28 -11.08
C THR A 29 15.74 -2.90 -11.70
N GLU A 30 14.49 -2.42 -11.75
CA GLU A 30 14.12 -1.03 -12.00
C GLU A 30 13.36 -0.47 -10.79
N PRO A 31 13.24 0.87 -10.64
CA PRO A 31 12.33 1.47 -9.67
C PRO A 31 10.90 0.89 -9.83
N PRO A 32 10.32 0.31 -8.76
CA PRO A 32 8.98 -0.28 -8.82
C PRO A 32 7.91 0.72 -9.26
N LYS A 33 7.03 0.27 -10.16
CA LYS A 33 5.90 1.02 -10.71
C LYS A 33 4.75 0.07 -11.02
N ALA A 34 3.60 0.61 -11.39
CA ALA A 34 2.48 -0.17 -11.91
C ALA A 34 2.93 -1.11 -13.05
N GLY A 35 2.61 -2.40 -12.92
CA GLY A 35 3.04 -3.47 -13.82
C GLY A 35 4.45 -4.01 -13.54
N THR A 36 5.11 -3.62 -12.44
CA THR A 36 6.33 -4.30 -11.98
C THR A 36 5.99 -5.72 -11.53
N LYS A 37 6.84 -6.68 -11.89
CA LYS A 37 6.56 -8.11 -11.72
C LYS A 37 6.89 -8.60 -10.31
N LEU A 38 6.15 -9.59 -9.84
CA LEU A 38 6.49 -10.34 -8.63
C LEU A 38 7.37 -11.54 -8.93
N ILE A 39 8.39 -11.71 -8.10
CA ILE A 39 9.41 -12.75 -8.21
C ILE A 39 9.65 -13.42 -6.85
N THR A 40 10.31 -14.57 -6.86
CA THR A 40 10.86 -15.19 -5.65
C THR A 40 12.21 -14.56 -5.30
N ALA A 41 12.49 -14.31 -4.02
CA ALA A 41 13.81 -13.84 -3.58
C ALA A 41 14.17 -14.39 -2.20
N THR A 42 15.46 -14.34 -1.85
CA THR A 42 15.90 -14.67 -0.48
C THR A 42 15.26 -13.70 0.50
N LYS A 43 14.73 -14.19 1.62
CA LYS A 43 14.11 -13.35 2.65
C LYS A 43 15.11 -12.30 3.17
N LYS A 44 14.74 -11.04 3.11
CA LYS A 44 15.48 -9.87 3.58
C LYS A 44 15.02 -9.52 5.00
N GLU A 45 15.93 -9.28 5.92
CA GLU A 45 15.58 -8.96 7.33
C GLU A 45 15.78 -7.48 7.68
N SER A 46 16.68 -6.79 6.96
CA SER A 46 17.07 -5.40 7.24
C SER A 46 16.14 -4.40 6.57
N LYS A 47 15.86 -3.29 7.28
CA LYS A 47 15.25 -2.10 6.68
C LYS A 47 16.33 -1.32 5.91
N PRO A 48 15.99 -0.64 4.79
CA PRO A 48 14.66 -0.61 4.16
C PRO A 48 14.40 -1.76 3.17
N GLU A 49 15.40 -2.60 2.86
CA GLU A 49 15.33 -3.57 1.78
C GLU A 49 14.21 -4.60 1.98
N ARG A 50 13.95 -5.01 3.22
CA ARG A 50 12.89 -5.97 3.56
C ARG A 50 11.49 -5.51 3.16
N ASP A 51 11.25 -4.21 3.08
CA ASP A 51 9.91 -3.68 2.81
C ASP A 51 9.41 -4.07 1.41
N THR A 52 10.32 -4.43 0.50
CA THR A 52 10.00 -4.97 -0.84
C THR A 52 9.30 -6.33 -0.79
N GLN A 53 9.44 -7.06 0.32
CA GLN A 53 8.89 -8.39 0.56
C GLN A 53 7.75 -8.41 1.59
N LEU A 54 7.39 -7.24 2.14
CA LEU A 54 6.35 -7.12 3.15
C LEU A 54 5.00 -6.78 2.53
N TRP A 55 3.99 -7.54 2.92
CA TRP A 55 2.63 -7.45 2.42
C TRP A 55 1.66 -7.23 3.58
N ILE A 56 0.58 -6.51 3.32
CA ILE A 56 -0.54 -6.39 4.24
C ILE A 56 -1.84 -6.68 3.53
N HIS A 57 -2.75 -7.37 4.20
CA HIS A 57 -4.06 -7.71 3.65
C HIS A 57 -5.14 -6.74 4.14
N GLN A 58 -5.98 -6.28 3.21
CA GLN A 58 -7.18 -5.52 3.53
C GLN A 58 -8.27 -5.72 2.48
N ASN A 59 -9.46 -6.17 2.90
CA ASN A 59 -10.64 -6.32 2.03
C ASN A 59 -10.36 -7.12 0.74
N GLY A 60 -9.48 -8.12 0.83
CA GLY A 60 -9.05 -8.95 -0.30
C GLY A 60 -7.81 -8.43 -1.04
N PHE A 61 -7.39 -7.18 -0.85
CA PHE A 61 -6.16 -6.68 -1.43
C PHE A 61 -4.93 -7.10 -0.64
N LEU A 62 -3.83 -7.38 -1.33
CA LEU A 62 -2.51 -7.53 -0.74
C LEU A 62 -1.64 -6.34 -1.17
N THR A 63 -1.42 -5.40 -0.28
CA THR A 63 -0.64 -4.19 -0.54
C THR A 63 0.81 -4.40 -0.12
N ASN A 64 1.76 -4.09 -1.00
CA ASN A 64 3.17 -4.15 -0.66
C ASN A 64 3.62 -2.90 0.11
N LYS A 65 4.42 -3.10 1.15
CA LYS A 65 4.90 -2.01 2.02
C LYS A 65 5.79 -1.01 1.29
N PHE A 66 6.76 -1.49 0.53
CA PHE A 66 7.70 -0.62 -0.17
C PHE A 66 6.99 0.21 -1.23
N SER A 67 6.22 -0.45 -2.11
CA SER A 67 5.62 0.19 -3.28
C SER A 67 4.27 0.86 -3.05
N GLY A 68 3.49 0.47 -2.03
CA GLY A 68 2.10 0.90 -1.83
C GLY A 68 1.11 0.41 -2.89
N LEU A 69 1.60 -0.35 -3.87
CA LEU A 69 0.80 -0.96 -4.91
C LEU A 69 0.25 -2.30 -4.43
N VAL A 70 -0.86 -2.73 -5.04
CA VAL A 70 -1.51 -4.00 -4.70
C VAL A 70 -1.05 -5.11 -5.63
N MET A 71 -1.03 -6.33 -5.13
CA MET A 71 -0.88 -7.52 -5.95
C MET A 71 -1.98 -7.57 -7.01
N ASP A 72 -1.60 -7.76 -8.26
CA ASP A 72 -2.47 -7.73 -9.43
C ASP A 72 -2.17 -8.90 -10.37
N ILE A 73 -3.24 -9.46 -10.94
CA ILE A 73 -3.17 -10.55 -11.92
C ILE A 73 -3.18 -9.96 -13.32
N GLY A 74 -2.05 -10.09 -14.02
CA GLY A 74 -1.86 -9.54 -15.37
C GLY A 74 -1.44 -10.59 -16.40
N ARG A 75 -1.69 -10.28 -17.67
CA ARG A 75 -1.07 -11.02 -18.77
C ARG A 75 0.36 -10.54 -18.99
N SER A 76 1.29 -11.47 -19.16
CA SER A 76 2.65 -11.12 -19.58
C SER A 76 2.63 -10.51 -20.98
N LYS A 77 3.29 -9.36 -21.14
CA LYS A 77 3.49 -8.70 -22.43
C LYS A 77 4.54 -9.42 -23.29
N LYS A 78 5.20 -10.46 -22.77
CA LYS A 78 6.19 -11.25 -23.53
C LYS A 78 5.45 -12.15 -24.51
N PHE A 79 5.88 -12.10 -25.77
CA PHE A 79 5.27 -12.83 -26.88
C PHE A 79 5.05 -14.32 -26.58
N ILE A 80 5.99 -14.99 -25.91
CA ILE A 80 5.90 -16.43 -25.57
C ILE A 80 4.77 -16.71 -24.55
N ASP A 81 4.60 -15.87 -23.53
CA ASP A 81 3.59 -16.10 -22.49
C ASP A 81 2.17 -15.78 -22.98
N ILE A 82 2.04 -14.97 -24.05
CA ILE A 82 0.74 -14.74 -24.74
C ILE A 82 0.20 -16.06 -25.32
N PHE A 83 1.07 -16.95 -25.81
CA PHE A 83 0.66 -18.25 -26.34
C PHE A 83 0.41 -19.30 -25.27
N THR A 84 1.03 -19.18 -24.08
CA THR A 84 0.74 -20.09 -22.97
C THR A 84 -0.54 -19.72 -22.25
N GLY A 85 -1.00 -18.46 -22.36
CA GLY A 85 -2.21 -17.98 -21.69
C GLY A 85 -2.06 -17.83 -20.18
N ASN A 86 -0.84 -17.98 -19.66
CA ASN A 86 -0.58 -17.93 -18.22
C ASN A 86 -0.73 -16.51 -17.69
N LEU A 87 -1.46 -16.38 -16.58
CA LEU A 87 -1.59 -15.14 -15.83
C LEU A 87 -0.48 -15.06 -14.80
N HIS A 88 0.16 -13.90 -14.71
CA HIS A 88 1.30 -13.63 -13.84
C HIS A 88 0.94 -12.59 -12.79
N LEU A 89 1.71 -12.58 -11.71
CA LEU A 89 1.55 -11.57 -10.67
C LEU A 89 2.44 -10.36 -10.90
N TYR A 90 1.84 -9.21 -10.64
CA TYR A 90 2.46 -7.88 -10.69
C TYR A 90 2.03 -7.09 -9.46
N VAL A 91 2.59 -5.89 -9.34
CA VAL A 91 2.00 -4.83 -8.52
C VAL A 91 1.32 -3.79 -9.42
N ASP A 92 0.14 -3.32 -9.05
CA ASP A 92 -0.59 -2.29 -9.79
C ASP A 92 -1.37 -1.35 -8.84
N VAL A 93 -1.95 -0.30 -9.42
CA VAL A 93 -2.84 0.64 -8.73
C VAL A 93 -4.11 -0.10 -8.31
N MET A 94 -4.54 0.14 -7.08
CA MET A 94 -5.77 -0.40 -6.53
C MET A 94 -6.99 -0.01 -7.39
N LYS A 95 -7.71 -1.01 -7.88
CA LYS A 95 -8.93 -0.87 -8.69
C LYS A 95 -10.18 -0.84 -7.82
N GLU A 96 -11.24 -0.21 -8.32
CA GLU A 96 -12.53 -0.09 -7.61
C GLU A 96 -13.57 -1.11 -8.10
N GLU A 97 -14.48 -1.49 -7.21
CA GLU A 97 -15.66 -2.32 -7.51
C GLU A 97 -15.33 -3.62 -8.28
N GLU A 98 -16.12 -3.94 -9.30
CA GLU A 98 -15.98 -5.17 -10.09
C GLU A 98 -14.70 -5.23 -10.92
N SER A 99 -14.06 -4.07 -11.19
CA SER A 99 -12.79 -4.04 -11.90
C SER A 99 -11.64 -4.60 -11.07
N ALA A 100 -11.83 -4.77 -9.77
CA ALA A 100 -10.80 -5.18 -8.83
C ALA A 100 -10.73 -6.70 -8.60
N ASN A 101 -11.52 -7.50 -9.33
CA ASN A 101 -11.56 -8.97 -9.18
C ASN A 101 -10.18 -9.63 -9.37
N ASP A 102 -9.32 -9.04 -10.20
CA ASP A 102 -7.94 -9.46 -10.46
C ASP A 102 -6.92 -8.98 -9.38
N GLN A 103 -7.42 -8.34 -8.32
CA GLN A 103 -6.65 -7.84 -7.18
C GLN A 103 -7.21 -8.33 -5.84
N ARG A 104 -8.09 -9.35 -5.86
CA ARG A 104 -8.73 -9.89 -4.67
C ARG A 104 -8.25 -11.31 -4.38
N PHE A 105 -7.67 -11.50 -3.21
CA PHE A 105 -7.10 -12.75 -2.75
C PHE A 105 -7.65 -13.15 -1.38
N GLY A 106 -7.85 -14.46 -1.23
CA GLY A 106 -8.08 -15.15 0.03
C GLY A 106 -6.90 -16.05 0.38
N TYR A 107 -6.86 -16.50 1.63
CA TYR A 107 -5.84 -17.44 2.10
C TYR A 107 -6.50 -18.57 2.87
N ASP A 108 -6.15 -19.80 2.48
CA ASP A 108 -6.47 -21.03 3.18
C ASP A 108 -5.35 -21.30 4.20
N HIS A 109 -5.62 -21.02 5.48
CA HIS A 109 -4.64 -21.16 6.55
C HIS A 109 -4.34 -22.61 6.92
N GLU A 110 -5.22 -23.56 6.59
CA GLU A 110 -5.00 -24.97 6.89
C GLU A 110 -3.95 -25.56 5.96
N ASN A 111 -4.03 -25.25 4.67
CA ASN A 111 -3.15 -25.85 3.65
C ASN A 111 -2.05 -24.91 3.16
N GLY A 112 -2.31 -23.59 3.17
CA GLY A 112 -1.37 -22.56 2.72
C GLY A 112 -1.62 -22.08 1.28
N TYR A 113 -2.83 -22.23 0.74
CA TYR A 113 -3.15 -21.69 -0.59
C TYR A 113 -3.50 -20.21 -0.52
N ILE A 114 -2.87 -19.40 -1.36
CA ILE A 114 -3.39 -18.06 -1.69
C ILE A 114 -4.18 -18.20 -2.99
N TYR A 115 -5.46 -17.87 -2.95
CA TYR A 115 -6.41 -18.06 -4.05
C TYR A 115 -7.07 -16.75 -4.45
N THR A 116 -7.58 -16.67 -5.69
CA THR A 116 -8.36 -15.50 -6.12
C THR A 116 -9.78 -15.57 -5.56
N LEU A 117 -10.33 -14.46 -5.06
CA LEU A 117 -11.72 -14.46 -4.56
C LEU A 117 -12.75 -14.64 -5.68
N PHE A 118 -12.39 -14.29 -6.92
CA PHE A 118 -13.25 -14.45 -8.09
C PHE A 118 -13.33 -15.92 -8.55
N GLU A 119 -12.19 -16.62 -8.59
CA GLU A 119 -12.07 -18.04 -8.93
C GLU A 119 -11.20 -18.77 -7.88
N PRO A 120 -11.79 -19.33 -6.80
CA PRO A 120 -11.02 -19.95 -5.72
C PRO A 120 -10.19 -21.18 -6.09
N ASN A 121 -10.45 -21.79 -7.25
CA ASN A 121 -9.62 -22.86 -7.81
C ASN A 121 -8.35 -22.34 -8.52
N GLN A 122 -8.22 -21.03 -8.72
CA GLN A 122 -6.99 -20.41 -9.20
C GLN A 122 -6.14 -19.97 -8.01
N VAL A 123 -4.96 -20.55 -7.88
CA VAL A 123 -4.03 -20.34 -6.76
C VAL A 123 -2.68 -19.82 -7.24
N LEU A 124 -1.96 -19.16 -6.34
CA LEU A 124 -0.58 -18.73 -6.57
C LEU A 124 0.35 -19.93 -6.73
N ASP A 125 1.11 -19.96 -7.82
CA ASP A 125 2.01 -21.04 -8.20
C ASP A 125 3.38 -20.47 -8.61
N ILE A 126 4.45 -21.10 -8.15
CA ILE A 126 5.80 -20.82 -8.66
C ILE A 126 6.06 -21.71 -9.87
N ARG A 127 6.34 -21.06 -11.01
CA ARG A 127 6.61 -21.73 -12.28
C ARG A 127 7.85 -22.63 -12.14
N LYS A 128 7.64 -23.96 -12.29
CA LYS A 128 8.61 -25.07 -12.21
C LYS A 128 8.91 -25.55 -10.78
N LYS A 129 9.08 -26.87 -10.64
CA LYS A 129 9.24 -27.59 -9.36
C LYS A 129 10.55 -27.33 -8.57
N GLU A 130 11.48 -26.54 -9.11
CA GLU A 130 12.81 -26.25 -8.49
C GLU A 130 13.23 -24.79 -8.72
N ALA A 131 12.28 -23.86 -8.59
CA ALA A 131 12.51 -22.46 -8.91
C ALA A 131 13.59 -21.80 -8.03
N GLU A 132 14.58 -21.19 -8.70
CA GLU A 132 15.63 -20.37 -8.11
C GLU A 132 15.10 -18.97 -7.72
N GLU A 133 15.97 -18.14 -7.15
CA GLU A 133 15.73 -16.71 -6.99
C GLU A 133 15.46 -16.03 -8.35
N GLY A 134 14.53 -15.07 -8.36
CA GLY A 134 14.04 -14.40 -9.57
C GLY A 134 12.96 -15.17 -10.34
N ALA A 135 12.51 -16.32 -9.85
CA ALA A 135 11.46 -17.08 -10.52
C ALA A 135 10.13 -16.33 -10.48
N THR A 136 9.35 -16.53 -11.54
CA THR A 136 8.06 -15.87 -11.74
C THR A 136 6.96 -16.58 -10.99
N ILE A 137 6.08 -15.80 -10.36
CA ILE A 137 4.84 -16.28 -9.76
C ILE A 137 3.69 -16.11 -10.76
N MET A 138 2.78 -17.08 -10.80
CA MET A 138 1.64 -17.14 -11.72
C MET A 138 0.39 -17.66 -11.03
N LEU A 139 -0.76 -17.50 -11.69
CA LEU A 139 -1.95 -18.28 -11.34
C LEU A 139 -1.92 -19.62 -12.05
N TYR A 140 -2.36 -20.63 -11.32
CA TYR A 140 -2.56 -21.97 -11.86
C TYR A 140 -3.75 -22.64 -11.19
N GLU A 141 -4.27 -23.67 -11.85
CA GLU A 141 -5.32 -24.51 -11.28
C GLU A 141 -4.79 -25.23 -10.03
N LYS A 142 -5.55 -25.15 -8.94
CA LYS A 142 -5.28 -25.81 -7.67
C LYS A 142 -5.17 -27.31 -7.91
N LYS A 143 -4.08 -27.92 -7.46
CA LYS A 143 -3.93 -29.37 -7.56
C LYS A 143 -4.82 -30.09 -6.54
N ASP A 144 -5.40 -31.20 -6.98
CA ASP A 144 -6.24 -32.07 -6.14
C ASP A 144 -5.43 -32.77 -5.04
N VAL A 145 -4.15 -33.06 -5.31
CA VAL A 145 -3.23 -33.73 -4.37
C VAL A 145 -2.22 -32.70 -3.85
N ILE A 146 -2.29 -32.39 -2.56
CA ILE A 146 -1.51 -31.33 -1.91
C ILE A 146 -0.01 -31.61 -2.02
N GLU A 147 0.41 -32.86 -1.81
CA GLU A 147 1.82 -33.28 -1.85
C GLU A 147 2.45 -33.08 -3.23
N GLU A 148 1.65 -33.10 -4.29
CA GLU A 148 2.11 -32.84 -5.66
C GLU A 148 2.17 -31.34 -5.97
N GLY A 149 1.57 -30.49 -5.12
CA GLY A 149 1.37 -29.06 -5.28
C GLY A 149 2.17 -28.18 -4.32
N ILE A 150 3.29 -28.66 -3.79
CA ILE A 150 4.12 -27.88 -2.83
C ILE A 150 4.52 -26.49 -3.37
N ASN A 151 4.64 -26.34 -4.69
CA ASN A 151 4.92 -25.08 -5.38
C ASN A 151 3.73 -24.08 -5.40
N GLN A 152 2.59 -24.48 -4.84
CA GLN A 152 1.37 -23.67 -4.68
C GLN A 152 1.08 -23.31 -3.23
N LEU A 153 1.94 -23.76 -2.29
CA LEU A 153 1.71 -23.59 -0.86
C LEU A 153 2.66 -22.54 -0.28
N TRP A 154 2.11 -21.71 0.59
CA TRP A 154 2.76 -20.53 1.15
C TRP A 154 2.59 -20.51 2.66
N ASP A 155 3.62 -20.05 3.37
CA ASP A 155 3.61 -19.71 4.78
C ASP A 155 3.57 -18.19 4.92
N LEU A 156 2.78 -17.70 5.88
CA LEU A 156 2.70 -16.29 6.21
C LEU A 156 3.47 -16.04 7.50
N GLN A 157 4.59 -15.33 7.41
CA GLN A 157 5.42 -15.00 8.57
C GLN A 157 5.26 -13.53 8.93
N LEU A 158 4.72 -13.23 10.12
CA LEU A 158 4.67 -11.86 10.63
C LEU A 158 6.06 -11.22 10.67
N ALA A 159 6.14 -9.95 10.30
CA ALA A 159 7.38 -9.18 10.39
C ALA A 159 7.55 -8.58 11.80
N ASP A 160 8.81 -8.47 12.26
CA ASP A 160 9.11 -7.98 13.61
C ASP A 160 9.06 -6.44 13.73
N PRO A 161 8.62 -5.93 14.91
CA PRO A 161 8.05 -6.72 16.02
C PRO A 161 6.61 -7.19 15.70
N PRO A 162 6.24 -8.45 16.02
CA PRO A 162 4.87 -8.93 15.88
C PRO A 162 4.06 -8.33 17.03
N LYS A 163 3.34 -7.23 16.79
CA LYS A 163 2.44 -6.66 17.79
C LYS A 163 1.11 -7.39 17.75
N VAL A 164 0.80 -8.15 18.80
CA VAL A 164 -0.54 -8.74 18.99
C VAL A 164 -1.52 -7.59 19.18
N ILE A 165 -2.51 -7.52 18.29
CA ILE A 165 -3.53 -6.47 18.29
C ILE A 165 -4.55 -6.79 19.37
N ASP A 166 -4.66 -5.93 20.38
CA ASP A 166 -5.73 -6.03 21.35
C ASP A 166 -7.06 -5.64 20.68
N SER A 167 -7.95 -6.61 20.57
CA SER A 167 -9.28 -6.44 19.97
C SER A 167 -10.22 -5.52 20.75
N SER A 168 -9.87 -5.11 21.98
CA SER A 168 -10.73 -4.22 22.78
C SER A 168 -10.61 -2.74 22.46
N ASP A 169 -9.59 -2.32 21.72
CA ASP A 169 -9.43 -0.94 21.23
C ASP A 169 -9.55 -0.90 19.70
N GLU A 170 -10.77 -0.73 19.18
CA GLU A 170 -11.03 -0.50 17.75
C GLU A 170 -10.25 0.70 17.16
N GLU A 171 -9.68 1.54 18.04
CA GLU A 171 -9.07 2.85 17.78
C GLU A 171 -7.53 2.88 17.76
N GLU A 172 -6.87 1.80 18.18
CA GLU A 172 -5.42 1.55 18.08
C GLU A 172 -5.13 0.26 17.30
N ASP A 173 -5.93 -0.01 16.27
CA ASP A 173 -5.60 -1.06 15.31
C ASP A 173 -4.31 -0.62 14.58
N ASP A 174 -3.15 -1.00 15.12
CA ASP A 174 -1.84 -0.86 14.48
C ASP A 174 -1.82 -1.61 13.14
N GLY A 175 -2.71 -2.58 12.96
CA GLY A 175 -3.12 -3.12 11.67
C GLY A 175 -3.73 -2.04 10.78
N LYS A 176 -4.69 -1.21 11.25
CA LYS A 176 -5.14 0.01 10.53
C LYS A 176 -3.99 1.00 10.32
N ARG A 177 -3.07 1.26 11.26
CA ARG A 177 -1.93 2.20 11.04
C ARG A 177 -0.94 1.69 10.00
N ALA A 178 -0.59 0.41 10.05
CA ALA A 178 0.20 -0.27 9.02
C ALA A 178 -0.56 -0.37 7.70
N ARG A 179 -1.88 -0.58 7.72
CA ARG A 179 -2.76 -0.55 6.54
C ARG A 179 -2.83 0.86 5.94
N PHE A 180 -2.90 1.91 6.76
CA PHE A 180 -2.83 3.30 6.33
C PHE A 180 -1.42 3.63 5.80
N SER A 181 -0.35 3.25 6.47
CA SER A 181 1.04 3.42 6.01
C SER A 181 1.34 2.63 4.71
N ALA A 182 0.78 1.43 4.56
CA ALA A 182 0.84 0.64 3.31
C ALA A 182 0.03 1.30 2.20
N TRP A 183 -1.13 1.85 2.55
CA TRP A 183 -1.98 2.63 1.66
C TRP A 183 -1.30 3.95 1.21
N PHE A 184 -0.25 4.39 1.92
CA PHE A 184 0.64 5.50 1.55
C PHE A 184 1.99 5.05 0.93
N GLY A 185 2.22 3.75 0.64
CA GLY A 185 3.50 3.27 0.09
C GLY A 185 3.92 3.91 -1.26
N SER A 186 5.20 3.71 -1.65
CA SER A 186 5.97 4.39 -2.72
C SER A 186 5.25 5.46 -3.56
N TRP A 187 5.24 6.67 -2.99
CA TRP A 187 5.78 7.94 -3.49
C TRP A 187 6.20 8.13 -4.98
N PHE A 188 6.57 7.11 -5.75
CA PHE A 188 6.90 7.26 -7.20
C PHE A 188 5.66 7.32 -8.12
N GLY A 189 4.46 7.03 -7.61
CA GLY A 189 3.19 7.07 -8.37
C GLY A 189 2.48 8.42 -8.46
N TRP A 190 3.01 9.47 -7.83
CA TRP A 190 2.40 10.81 -7.73
C TRP A 190 2.76 11.75 -8.90
N ASP A 191 3.21 11.21 -10.04
CA ASP A 191 3.40 11.96 -11.29
C ASP A 191 2.12 11.88 -12.15
N ASN A 192 1.40 13.00 -12.23
CA ASN A 192 0.42 13.50 -13.23
C ASN A 192 -0.53 12.55 -13.98
N LYS A 193 -0.60 11.24 -13.67
CA LYS A 193 -1.37 10.26 -14.44
C LYS A 193 -2.17 9.24 -13.64
N ASN A 194 -2.01 9.14 -12.31
CA ASN A 194 -2.74 8.15 -11.49
C ASN A 194 -3.42 8.83 -10.29
N ASN A 195 -4.69 9.20 -10.45
CA ASN A 195 -5.47 10.03 -9.51
C ASN A 195 -6.25 9.27 -8.42
N ASP A 196 -6.12 7.94 -8.34
CA ASP A 196 -7.05 7.10 -7.54
C ASP A 196 -6.49 6.57 -6.21
N ALA A 197 -5.30 7.01 -5.79
CA ALA A 197 -4.66 6.45 -4.60
C ALA A 197 -5.33 6.81 -3.26
N LEU A 198 -6.17 7.86 -3.19
CA LEU A 198 -6.85 8.26 -1.95
C LEU A 198 -8.36 8.46 -2.14
N GLN A 199 -9.15 7.77 -1.31
CA GLN A 199 -10.58 8.03 -1.18
C GLN A 199 -10.78 9.27 -0.29
N GLU A 200 -11.57 10.22 -0.77
CA GLU A 200 -11.93 11.45 -0.05
C GLU A 200 -12.38 11.18 1.38
N ARG A 201 -13.21 10.16 1.57
CA ARG A 201 -13.71 9.73 2.89
C ARG A 201 -12.60 9.48 3.91
N ASP A 202 -11.50 8.87 3.48
CA ASP A 202 -10.45 8.43 4.39
C ASP A 202 -9.46 9.57 4.68
N LEU A 203 -9.28 10.49 3.73
CA LEU A 203 -8.66 11.79 3.95
C LEU A 203 -9.46 12.64 4.94
N GLU A 204 -10.78 12.67 4.81
CA GLU A 204 -11.67 13.38 5.74
C GLU A 204 -11.64 12.77 7.15
N LYS A 205 -11.59 11.44 7.26
CA LYS A 205 -11.37 10.77 8.56
C LYS A 205 -10.03 11.11 9.18
N ALA A 206 -8.96 11.22 8.38
CA ALA A 206 -7.67 11.66 8.86
C ALA A 206 -7.76 13.11 9.38
N HIS A 207 -8.42 13.99 8.61
CA HIS A 207 -8.69 15.38 9.01
C HIS A 207 -9.43 15.46 10.34
N GLU A 208 -10.53 14.72 10.51
CA GLU A 208 -11.31 14.64 11.75
C GLU A 208 -10.43 14.22 12.94
N LYS A 209 -9.62 13.16 12.77
CA LYS A 209 -8.73 12.67 13.85
C LYS A 209 -7.69 13.71 14.28
N VAL A 210 -7.11 14.43 13.31
CA VAL A 210 -6.00 15.36 13.55
C VAL A 210 -6.49 16.71 14.07
N TYR A 211 -7.52 17.28 13.46
CA TYR A 211 -7.98 18.65 13.69
C TYR A 211 -9.16 18.75 14.65
N GLU A 212 -10.13 17.82 14.57
CA GLU A 212 -11.34 17.86 15.40
C GLU A 212 -11.12 17.13 16.73
N LYS A 213 -10.70 15.87 16.66
CA LYS A 213 -10.47 15.03 17.85
C LYS A 213 -9.12 15.29 18.51
N LYS A 214 -8.20 15.97 17.82
CA LYS A 214 -6.85 16.32 18.30
C LYS A 214 -6.11 15.13 18.95
N LYS A 215 -6.17 13.95 18.32
CA LYS A 215 -5.46 12.78 18.85
C LYS A 215 -3.96 13.06 18.94
N SER A 216 -3.35 12.64 20.04
CA SER A 216 -1.93 12.91 20.38
C SER A 216 -0.97 12.01 19.63
N HIS A 217 -1.29 10.72 19.45
CA HIS A 217 -0.44 9.75 18.76
C HIS A 217 -1.02 9.38 17.40
N LEU A 218 -0.58 10.03 16.31
CA LEU A 218 -0.95 9.73 14.93
C LEU A 218 0.29 9.60 14.07
N SER A 219 0.29 8.70 13.08
CA SER A 219 1.43 8.58 12.17
C SER A 219 1.55 9.82 11.28
N TYR A 220 2.77 10.11 10.83
CA TYR A 220 3.03 11.26 9.97
C TYR A 220 2.25 11.24 8.66
N GLU A 221 1.93 10.08 8.11
CA GLU A 221 1.14 9.96 6.89
C GLU A 221 -0.33 10.30 7.14
N ILE A 222 -0.89 9.92 8.30
CA ILE A 222 -2.23 10.38 8.72
C ILE A 222 -2.22 11.90 8.89
N ILE A 223 -1.16 12.45 9.49
CA ILE A 223 -1.00 13.91 9.60
C ILE A 223 -0.92 14.55 8.22
N ALA A 224 -0.11 14.03 7.30
CA ALA A 224 0.03 14.56 5.95
C ALA A 224 -1.29 14.50 5.16
N GLY A 225 -2.04 13.39 5.27
CA GLY A 225 -3.38 13.26 4.68
C GLY A 225 -4.38 14.26 5.27
N ALA A 226 -4.38 14.46 6.60
CA ALA A 226 -5.19 15.48 7.23
C ALA A 226 -4.80 16.90 6.77
N VAL A 227 -3.50 17.18 6.68
CA VAL A 227 -2.97 18.46 6.18
C VAL A 227 -3.42 18.70 4.74
N ALA A 228 -3.48 17.67 3.91
CA ALA A 228 -3.97 17.79 2.53
C ALA A 228 -5.42 18.31 2.48
N VAL A 229 -6.31 17.73 3.30
CA VAL A 229 -7.70 18.21 3.41
C VAL A 229 -7.75 19.64 3.97
N GLN A 230 -6.96 19.91 5.01
CA GLN A 230 -6.92 21.24 5.63
C GLN A 230 -6.45 22.31 4.64
N ALA A 231 -5.45 22.02 3.80
CA ALA A 231 -4.94 22.95 2.80
C ALA A 231 -6.00 23.32 1.75
N VAL A 232 -6.80 22.34 1.32
CA VAL A 232 -7.93 22.59 0.41
C VAL A 232 -9.03 23.40 1.10
N LYS A 233 -9.35 23.11 2.37
CA LYS A 233 -10.29 23.95 3.15
C LYS A 233 -9.81 25.41 3.25
N MET A 234 -8.53 25.61 3.60
CA MET A 234 -7.93 26.96 3.67
C MET A 234 -8.00 27.71 2.34
N TYR A 235 -7.81 27.01 1.23
CA TYR A 235 -7.98 27.58 -0.10
C TYR A 235 -9.42 28.03 -0.37
N LEU A 236 -10.39 27.18 -0.08
CA LEU A 236 -11.81 27.50 -0.29
C LEU A 236 -12.25 28.68 0.58
N ASP A 237 -11.85 28.69 1.85
CA ASP A 237 -12.13 29.81 2.76
C ASP A 237 -11.53 31.13 2.24
N GLN A 238 -10.31 31.08 1.66
CA GLN A 238 -9.67 32.25 1.05
C GLN A 238 -10.44 32.71 -0.20
N GLN A 239 -10.87 31.79 -1.06
CA GLN A 239 -11.65 32.12 -2.26
C GLN A 239 -13.00 32.73 -1.88
N GLU A 240 -13.69 32.18 -0.88
CA GLU A 240 -14.95 32.71 -0.36
C GLU A 240 -14.75 34.13 0.20
N ALA A 241 -13.71 34.36 1.00
CA ALA A 241 -13.39 35.67 1.57
C ALA A 241 -13.06 36.73 0.50
N ASN A 242 -12.43 36.31 -0.60
CA ASN A 242 -12.04 37.20 -1.70
C ASN A 242 -13.15 37.35 -2.77
N GLY A 243 -14.19 36.52 -2.74
CA GLY A 243 -15.19 36.45 -3.81
C GLY A 243 -14.63 35.95 -5.14
N GLU A 244 -13.61 35.09 -5.10
CA GLU A 244 -12.90 34.55 -6.27
C GLU A 244 -13.43 33.17 -6.68
N GLU A 245 -13.17 32.77 -7.93
CA GLU A 245 -13.58 31.46 -8.45
C GLU A 245 -12.66 30.33 -7.95
N VAL A 246 -13.26 29.24 -7.49
CA VAL A 246 -12.58 28.02 -7.00
C VAL A 246 -11.61 27.41 -8.03
N HIS A 247 -11.76 27.70 -9.33
CA HIS A 247 -10.91 27.19 -10.40
C HIS A 247 -10.17 28.30 -11.15
N PHE A 248 -9.25 28.98 -10.48
CA PHE A 248 -8.36 29.92 -11.16
C PHE A 248 -7.01 29.30 -11.55
N LYS A 249 -6.36 29.91 -12.54
CA LYS A 249 -4.99 29.58 -12.94
C LYS A 249 -4.03 29.88 -11.78
N GLY A 250 -3.62 28.85 -11.05
CA GLY A 250 -2.75 28.98 -9.87
C GLY A 250 -3.29 28.32 -8.60
N ALA A 251 -4.52 27.79 -8.62
CA ALA A 251 -5.16 27.17 -7.45
C ALA A 251 -4.30 26.06 -6.82
N LYS A 252 -3.72 25.19 -7.66
CA LYS A 252 -2.88 24.06 -7.22
C LYS A 252 -1.63 24.53 -6.47
N GLU A 253 -0.97 25.57 -6.99
CA GLU A 253 0.21 26.15 -6.39
C GLU A 253 -0.10 26.79 -5.03
N VAL A 254 -1.24 27.46 -4.90
CA VAL A 254 -1.70 28.01 -3.61
C VAL A 254 -1.99 26.89 -2.61
N ILE A 255 -2.73 25.86 -3.03
CA ILE A 255 -3.05 24.70 -2.20
C ILE A 255 -1.79 23.98 -1.74
N ALA A 256 -0.83 23.75 -2.63
CA ALA A 256 0.47 23.17 -2.29
C ALA A 256 1.22 24.05 -1.27
N GLY A 257 1.17 25.38 -1.43
CA GLY A 257 1.73 26.32 -0.46
C GLY A 257 1.09 26.21 0.94
N PHE A 258 -0.24 26.07 1.01
CA PHE A 258 -0.93 25.85 2.28
C PHE A 258 -0.56 24.52 2.93
N ALA A 259 -0.54 23.44 2.16
CA ALA A 259 -0.15 22.13 2.68
C ALA A 259 1.29 22.13 3.20
N ALA A 260 2.23 22.74 2.48
CA ALA A 260 3.62 22.86 2.90
C ALA A 260 3.76 23.62 4.22
N LYS A 261 3.06 24.73 4.37
CA LYS A 261 3.06 25.56 5.58
C LYS A 261 2.43 24.85 6.76
N GLU A 262 1.29 24.20 6.54
CA GLU A 262 0.54 23.53 7.59
C GLU A 262 1.26 22.25 8.06
N MET A 263 1.95 21.53 7.16
CA MET A 263 2.79 20.38 7.56
C MET A 263 3.96 20.82 8.46
N VAL A 264 4.61 21.95 8.11
CA VAL A 264 5.68 22.53 8.94
C VAL A 264 5.17 22.91 10.34
N LYS A 265 3.97 23.46 10.43
CA LYS A 265 3.31 23.72 11.72
C LYS A 265 3.06 22.42 12.49
N MET A 266 2.61 21.36 11.83
CA MET A 266 2.40 20.06 12.48
C MET A 266 3.69 19.47 13.07
N PHE A 267 4.83 19.60 12.38
CA PHE A 267 6.13 19.19 12.94
C PHE A 267 6.50 19.98 14.19
N MET A 268 6.23 21.29 14.22
CA MET A 268 6.52 22.12 15.40
C MET A 268 5.61 21.81 16.59
N GLU A 269 4.33 21.53 16.35
CA GLU A 269 3.34 21.32 17.42
C GLU A 269 3.42 19.93 18.03
N ARG A 270 3.76 18.91 17.23
CA ARG A 270 3.70 17.50 17.65
C ARG A 270 5.07 16.85 17.85
N GLY A 271 6.16 17.52 17.45
CA GLY A 271 7.49 16.93 17.47
C GLY A 271 7.68 15.86 16.40
N THR A 272 8.93 15.40 16.25
CA THR A 272 9.27 14.23 15.42
C THR A 272 9.20 12.91 16.20
N ASP A 273 8.35 12.79 17.23
CA ASP A 273 8.40 11.72 18.25
C ASP A 273 8.30 10.25 17.76
N ASP A 274 7.99 9.97 16.48
CA ASP A 274 8.25 8.64 15.87
C ASP A 274 9.69 8.54 15.29
N ASP A 275 10.63 9.33 15.81
CA ASP A 275 12.04 9.12 15.57
C ASP A 275 12.41 7.82 16.28
N ASP A 276 12.81 6.79 15.51
CA ASP A 276 13.60 5.73 16.11
C ASP A 276 14.78 6.44 16.79
N ASP A 277 15.08 6.15 18.06
CA ASP A 277 16.16 6.81 18.82
C ASP A 277 17.54 6.73 18.12
N ASP A 278 17.63 5.92 17.05
CA ASP A 278 18.77 5.68 16.18
C ASP A 278 18.84 6.58 14.92
N ASP A 279 17.81 7.39 14.59
CA ASP A 279 17.79 8.24 13.39
C ASP A 279 18.69 9.49 13.54
N ASP A 280 19.58 9.75 12.56
CA ASP A 280 20.42 10.96 12.54
C ASP A 280 19.70 12.21 11.99
N GLU A 281 20.29 13.40 12.18
CA GLU A 281 19.68 14.68 11.73
C GLU A 281 19.38 14.69 10.23
N GLU A 282 20.23 14.07 9.41
CA GLU A 282 20.04 14.01 7.95
C GLU A 282 18.84 13.12 7.59
N GLN A 283 18.64 12.01 8.28
CA GLN A 283 17.48 11.13 8.14
C GLN A 283 16.19 11.84 8.56
N LYS A 284 16.22 12.60 9.65
CA LYS A 284 15.08 13.41 10.12
C LYS A 284 14.70 14.49 9.11
N GLU A 285 15.67 15.23 8.57
CA GLU A 285 15.42 16.24 7.54
C GLU A 285 14.84 15.63 6.25
N LYS A 286 15.37 14.47 5.82
CA LYS A 286 14.86 13.72 4.67
C LYS A 286 13.40 13.28 4.89
N LYS A 287 13.08 12.78 6.09
CA LYS A 287 11.73 12.37 6.49
C LYS A 287 10.76 13.55 6.49
N GLN A 288 11.12 14.68 7.12
CA GLN A 288 10.29 15.90 7.11
C GLN A 288 10.06 16.43 5.69
N THR A 289 11.11 16.49 4.87
CA THR A 289 11.02 16.93 3.47
C THR A 289 10.10 16.01 2.66
N LEU A 290 10.21 14.70 2.86
CA LEU A 290 9.36 13.72 2.21
C LEU A 290 7.88 13.94 2.57
N LEU A 291 7.59 14.05 3.86
CA LEU A 291 6.24 14.24 4.39
C LEU A 291 5.62 15.58 3.95
N GLN A 292 6.42 16.65 3.85
CA GLN A 292 5.95 17.91 3.30
C GLN A 292 5.51 17.75 1.85
N LYS A 293 6.33 17.08 1.02
CA LYS A 293 5.96 16.81 -0.39
C LYS A 293 4.73 15.90 -0.49
N MET A 294 4.56 14.97 0.44
CA MET A 294 3.34 14.13 0.53
C MET A 294 2.10 14.98 0.77
N ALA A 295 2.13 15.83 1.78
CA ALA A 295 1.02 16.72 2.08
C ALA A 295 0.65 17.61 0.90
N THR A 296 1.63 18.18 0.18
CA THR A 296 1.36 19.04 -0.98
C THR A 296 0.75 18.28 -2.15
N SER A 297 1.28 17.09 -2.47
CA SER A 297 0.80 16.27 -3.59
C SER A 297 -0.60 15.74 -3.31
N ALA A 298 -0.84 15.25 -2.09
CA ALA A 298 -2.16 14.80 -1.66
C ALA A 298 -3.19 15.93 -1.67
N ALA A 299 -2.80 17.16 -1.29
CA ALA A 299 -3.71 18.31 -1.32
C ALA A 299 -4.16 18.66 -2.75
N VAL A 300 -3.21 18.68 -3.70
CA VAL A 300 -3.50 18.96 -5.10
C VAL A 300 -4.39 17.88 -5.72
N ASN A 301 -4.09 16.61 -5.44
CA ASN A 301 -4.89 15.49 -5.95
C ASN A 301 -6.30 15.46 -5.35
N TYR A 302 -6.41 15.71 -4.04
CA TYR A 302 -7.70 15.80 -3.35
C TYR A 302 -8.57 16.92 -3.94
N PHE A 303 -7.98 18.09 -4.18
CA PHE A 303 -8.66 19.20 -4.84
C PHE A 303 -9.12 18.84 -6.25
N ASP A 304 -8.23 18.27 -7.06
CA ASP A 304 -8.55 17.85 -8.42
C ASP A 304 -9.66 16.80 -8.47
N LYS A 305 -9.74 15.91 -7.48
CA LYS A 305 -10.77 14.87 -7.43
C LYS A 305 -12.13 15.44 -7.01
N LYS A 306 -12.14 16.31 -6.00
CA LYS A 306 -13.37 16.85 -5.41
C LYS A 306 -14.02 17.94 -6.25
N TYR A 307 -13.22 18.65 -7.04
CA TYR A 307 -13.67 19.84 -7.76
C TYR A 307 -13.43 19.77 -9.28
N LYS A 308 -13.11 18.61 -9.86
CA LYS A 308 -13.06 18.47 -11.33
C LYS A 308 -14.43 18.54 -11.99
#